data_AF-A0A6N7KUS9-F1
#
_entry.id   AF-A0A6N7KUS9-F1
#
_cell.length_a   1.000
_cell.length_b   1.000
_cell.length_c   1.000
_cell.angle_alpha   90.00
_cell.angle_beta   90.00
_cell.angle_gamma   90.00
#
_symmetry.space_group_name_H-M   'P 1'
#
loop_
_entity.id
_entity.type
_entity.pdbx_description
1 polymer ?
#
loop_
_entity_poly.entity_id
_entity_poly.type
_entity_poly.pdbx_seq_one_letter_code
_entity_poly.pdbx_strand_id
1 'polypeptide(L)'
;MSDEASASRDGFLPERFRQAAKPGTVALRLETIRSREGMLDGAWWPRSRDIGAELPDLIHALTGHLGPIESVGLDAGAWDDVPASLMVDGRSVHIDRYPVGDDTVIITRGDRDHFSLLVVPPHASQEAALASMARAVRAGGSDSARQILIDTGVSSGPPVETP
;
A
#
# COMPACT_ATOMS: atom_id res chain seq x y z
N MET A 1 -34.10 27.03 4.28
CA MET A 1 -33.98 25.70 3.63
C MET A 1 -32.65 25.73 2.92
N SER A 2 -31.64 25.18 3.58
CA SER A 2 -30.26 25.22 3.09
C SER A 2 -30.07 24.15 2.02
N ASP A 3 -29.45 24.57 0.94
CA ASP A 3 -29.00 23.77 -0.19
C ASP A 3 -28.08 22.65 0.31
N GLU A 4 -28.60 21.42 0.32
CA GLU A 4 -27.84 20.22 0.66
C GLU A 4 -26.98 19.90 -0.56
N ALA A 5 -25.71 20.32 -0.47
CA ALA A 5 -24.68 20.11 -1.45
C ALA A 5 -24.59 18.62 -1.81
N SER A 6 -25.28 18.32 -2.90
CA SER A 6 -25.23 17.07 -3.65
C SER A 6 -23.80 16.81 -4.07
N ALA A 7 -23.16 15.83 -3.42
CA ALA A 7 -22.10 15.03 -4.01
C ALA A 7 -21.98 13.76 -3.18
N SER A 8 -22.73 12.74 -3.62
CA SER A 8 -22.58 11.36 -3.18
C SER A 8 -21.09 11.01 -3.10
N ARG A 9 -20.61 10.78 -1.88
CA ARG A 9 -19.28 10.25 -1.57
C ARG A 9 -19.23 8.75 -1.87
N ASP A 10 -19.70 8.35 -3.05
CA ASP A 10 -19.62 6.98 -3.55
C ASP A 10 -18.16 6.66 -3.90
N GLY A 11 -17.38 6.31 -2.87
CA GLY A 11 -17.18 4.91 -2.52
C GLY A 11 -16.72 3.93 -3.59
N PHE A 12 -16.30 4.37 -4.77
CA PHE A 12 -15.74 3.47 -5.77
C PHE A 12 -14.37 3.95 -6.22
N LEU A 13 -13.37 3.08 -6.03
CA LEU A 13 -12.18 3.12 -6.87
C LEU A 13 -12.65 3.21 -8.33
N PRO A 14 -12.21 4.23 -9.08
CA PRO A 14 -12.65 4.38 -10.46
C PRO A 14 -12.28 3.14 -11.26
N GLU A 15 -13.15 2.74 -12.20
CA GLU A 15 -13.08 1.49 -12.98
C GLU A 15 -11.66 1.16 -13.51
N ARG A 16 -10.89 2.20 -13.86
CA ARG A 16 -9.48 2.13 -14.24
C ARG A 16 -8.58 1.41 -13.24
N PHE A 17 -8.78 1.59 -11.93
CA PHE A 17 -8.02 0.87 -10.90
C PHE A 17 -8.50 -0.57 -10.76
N ARG A 18 -9.79 -0.85 -10.97
CA ARG A 18 -10.37 -2.19 -10.95
C ARG A 18 -9.92 -3.04 -12.16
N GLN A 19 -9.79 -2.42 -13.34
CA GLN A 19 -9.27 -3.04 -14.56
C GLN A 19 -7.74 -3.10 -14.63
N ALA A 20 -7.02 -2.19 -13.98
CA ALA A 20 -5.55 -2.15 -14.01
C ALA A 20 -4.86 -2.88 -12.85
N ALA A 21 -5.60 -3.27 -11.80
CA ALA A 21 -5.05 -4.01 -10.66
C ALA A 21 -4.60 -5.40 -11.07
N LYS A 22 -3.32 -5.48 -11.41
CA LYS A 22 -2.55 -6.70 -11.52
C LYS A 22 -1.67 -6.79 -10.28
N PRO A 23 -1.13 -7.97 -9.97
CA PRO A 23 0.02 -8.03 -9.09
C PRO A 23 1.06 -6.99 -9.58
N GLY A 24 1.64 -6.23 -8.66
CA GLY A 24 2.54 -5.09 -8.92
C GLY A 24 1.83 -3.74 -9.06
N THR A 25 0.51 -3.68 -8.84
CA THR A 25 -0.22 -2.40 -8.86
C THR A 25 -0.13 -1.69 -7.52
N VAL A 26 0.09 -0.39 -7.60
CA VAL A 26 0.11 0.53 -6.48
C VAL A 26 -1.10 1.46 -6.59
N ALA A 27 -1.94 1.50 -5.57
CA ALA A 27 -3.02 2.47 -5.44
C ALA A 27 -2.65 3.50 -4.39
N LEU A 28 -2.31 4.70 -4.83
CA LEU A 28 -1.94 5.81 -3.95
C LEU A 28 -3.05 6.84 -3.89
N ARG A 29 -3.36 7.29 -2.67
CA ARG A 29 -4.13 8.49 -2.43
C ARG A 29 -3.17 9.59 -2.01
N LEU A 30 -2.92 10.51 -2.93
CA LEU A 30 -2.04 11.65 -2.72
C LEU A 30 -2.75 12.74 -1.91
N GLU A 31 -3.02 12.49 -0.62
CA GLU A 31 -3.41 13.57 0.29
C GLU A 31 -2.17 14.12 0.99
N THR A 32 -1.75 15.31 0.56
CA THR A 32 -0.69 16.06 1.20
C THR A 32 -1.12 16.48 2.59
N ILE A 33 -0.62 15.78 3.63
CA ILE A 33 -0.38 16.05 5.08
C ILE A 33 -1.25 17.08 5.84
N ARG A 34 -1.76 18.13 5.22
CA ARG A 34 -2.58 19.17 5.86
C ARG A 34 -3.95 18.68 6.34
N SER A 35 -4.40 17.49 5.96
CA SER A 35 -5.69 16.95 6.39
C SER A 35 -5.66 15.42 6.42
N ARG A 36 -4.77 14.82 7.22
CA ARG A 36 -4.73 13.36 7.39
C ARG A 36 -5.91 12.92 8.27
N GLU A 37 -7.08 12.72 7.66
CA GLU A 37 -8.25 12.11 8.31
C GLU A 37 -8.19 10.57 8.27
N GLY A 38 -7.25 9.97 7.53
CA GLY A 38 -7.08 8.52 7.36
C GLY A 38 -5.77 7.98 7.93
N MET A 39 -5.76 6.71 8.36
CA MET A 39 -4.56 6.04 8.88
C MET A 39 -3.59 5.56 7.79
N LEU A 40 -4.10 5.35 6.57
CA LEU A 40 -3.38 4.86 5.40
C LEU A 40 -3.52 5.85 4.23
N ASP A 41 -2.42 6.11 3.54
CA ASP A 41 -2.35 6.99 2.36
C ASP A 41 -2.44 6.18 1.05
N GLY A 42 -2.41 4.86 1.13
CA GLY A 42 -2.55 4.00 -0.05
C GLY A 42 -2.46 2.53 0.25
N ALA A 43 -2.44 1.74 -0.82
CA ALA A 43 -2.18 0.32 -0.79
C ALA A 43 -1.32 -0.11 -1.96
N TRP A 44 -0.55 -1.16 -1.73
CA TRP A 44 0.34 -1.77 -2.69
C TRP A 44 0.11 -3.27 -2.69
N TRP A 45 -0.09 -3.83 -3.88
CA TRP A 45 -0.16 -5.27 -4.07
C TRP A 45 1.06 -5.75 -4.84
N PRO A 46 2.14 -6.20 -4.16
CA PRO A 46 3.32 -6.78 -4.81
C PRO A 46 2.99 -8.06 -5.61
N ARG A 47 3.84 -8.40 -6.59
CA ARG A 47 3.74 -9.70 -7.30
C ARG A 47 4.36 -10.84 -6.51
N SER A 48 5.36 -10.53 -5.72
CA SER A 48 6.20 -11.49 -5.01
C SER A 48 6.61 -10.95 -3.63
N ARG A 49 7.18 -11.81 -2.78
CA ARG A 49 7.79 -11.41 -1.50
C ARG A 49 9.27 -11.02 -1.65
N ASP A 50 9.75 -10.90 -2.89
CA ASP A 50 11.09 -10.40 -3.22
C ASP A 50 11.06 -8.89 -3.31
N ILE A 51 11.44 -8.22 -2.21
CA ILE A 51 11.46 -6.78 -2.20
C ILE A 51 12.51 -6.21 -3.18
N GLY A 52 13.58 -6.93 -3.49
CA GLY A 52 14.63 -6.47 -4.41
C GLY A 52 14.12 -6.28 -5.84
N ALA A 53 13.16 -7.12 -6.25
CA ALA A 53 12.48 -7.00 -7.54
C ALA A 53 11.31 -5.99 -7.50
N GLU A 54 10.63 -5.88 -6.37
CA GLU A 54 9.38 -5.11 -6.25
C GLU A 54 9.60 -3.63 -5.85
N LEU A 55 10.61 -3.32 -5.02
CA LEU A 55 10.94 -1.94 -4.61
C LEU A 55 11.31 -1.03 -5.78
N PRO A 56 12.13 -1.44 -6.76
CA PRO A 56 12.47 -0.59 -7.89
C PRO A 56 11.24 -0.12 -8.67
N ASP A 57 10.31 -1.02 -8.96
CA ASP A 57 9.05 -0.71 -9.65
C ASP A 57 8.19 0.25 -8.81
N LEU A 58 8.08 -0.01 -7.50
CA LEU A 58 7.32 0.84 -6.57
C LEU A 58 7.92 2.25 -6.48
N ILE A 59 9.23 2.35 -6.24
CA ILE A 59 9.95 3.64 -6.13
C ILE A 59 9.87 4.40 -7.44
N HIS A 60 9.97 3.73 -8.59
CA HIS A 60 9.86 4.37 -9.89
C HIS A 60 8.47 5.01 -10.08
N ALA A 61 7.40 4.24 -9.79
CA ALA A 61 6.03 4.74 -9.84
C ALA A 61 5.81 5.90 -8.85
N LEU A 62 6.30 5.78 -7.62
CA LEU A 62 6.22 6.84 -6.60
C LEU A 62 7.00 8.07 -7.02
N THR A 63 8.20 7.92 -7.58
CA THR A 63 9.06 9.04 -8.01
C THR A 63 8.41 9.85 -9.12
N GLY A 64 7.67 9.21 -10.01
CA GLY A 64 6.89 9.90 -11.05
C GLY A 64 5.74 10.78 -10.50
N HIS A 65 5.20 10.44 -9.32
CA HIS A 65 4.02 11.12 -8.76
C HIS A 65 4.35 12.04 -7.56
N LEU A 66 5.20 11.58 -6.65
CA LEU A 66 5.62 12.26 -5.43
C LEU A 66 6.97 12.97 -5.60
N GLY A 67 7.82 12.51 -6.52
CA GLY A 67 9.22 12.94 -6.60
C GLY A 67 10.14 12.05 -5.76
N PRO A 68 11.39 12.48 -5.51
CA PRO A 68 12.44 11.60 -5.01
C PRO A 68 12.17 11.04 -3.62
N ILE A 69 12.27 9.72 -3.49
CA ILE A 69 12.12 8.98 -2.24
C ILE A 69 13.48 8.86 -1.54
N GLU A 70 13.51 9.06 -0.23
CA GLU A 70 14.75 9.00 0.58
C GLU A 70 14.89 7.64 1.29
N SER A 71 13.82 7.19 1.94
CA SER A 71 13.80 5.87 2.59
C SER A 71 12.44 5.19 2.48
N VAL A 72 12.47 3.86 2.60
CA VAL A 72 11.30 3.01 2.62
C VAL A 72 11.37 2.12 3.86
N GLY A 73 10.48 2.39 4.81
CA GLY A 73 10.19 1.51 5.93
C GLY A 73 9.29 0.37 5.51
N LEU A 74 9.62 -0.86 5.88
CA LEU A 74 8.78 -2.02 5.58
C LEU A 74 8.84 -3.05 6.70
N ASP A 75 7.75 -3.81 6.80
CA ASP A 75 7.64 -4.90 7.75
C ASP A 75 8.49 -6.10 7.34
N ALA A 76 9.58 -6.36 8.06
CA ALA A 76 10.52 -7.44 7.71
C ALA A 76 9.86 -8.83 7.72
N GLY A 77 8.78 -9.02 8.49
CA GLY A 77 8.06 -10.30 8.52
C GLY A 77 7.24 -10.58 7.25
N ALA A 78 6.99 -9.56 6.43
CA ALA A 78 6.19 -9.69 5.22
C ALA A 78 7.00 -10.10 3.97
N TRP A 79 8.35 -10.04 4.02
CA TRP A 79 9.26 -10.21 2.87
C TRP A 79 10.32 -11.29 3.11
N ASP A 80 10.81 -11.92 2.04
CA ASP A 80 11.75 -13.06 2.13
C ASP A 80 13.19 -12.62 2.41
N ASP A 81 13.67 -11.62 1.68
CA ASP A 81 14.94 -10.94 1.93
C ASP A 81 14.71 -9.44 1.79
N VAL A 82 15.23 -8.68 2.74
CA VAL A 82 15.10 -7.23 2.72
C VAL A 82 16.52 -6.68 2.69
N PRO A 83 17.00 -6.04 1.62
CA PRO A 83 18.32 -5.40 1.64
C PRO A 83 18.34 -4.19 2.59
N ALA A 84 19.52 -3.71 2.97
CA ALA A 84 19.64 -2.49 3.80
C ALA A 84 19.43 -1.20 2.99
N SER A 85 19.72 -1.24 1.69
CA SER A 85 19.48 -0.17 0.74
C SER A 85 19.39 -0.72 -0.68
N LEU A 86 18.72 0.01 -1.58
CA LEU A 86 18.63 -0.32 -3.00
C LEU A 86 18.98 0.89 -3.86
N MET A 87 19.64 0.63 -4.98
CA MET A 87 19.86 1.62 -6.01
C MET A 87 18.68 1.60 -6.99
N VAL A 88 17.88 2.66 -6.99
CA VAL A 88 16.75 2.82 -7.91
C VAL A 88 16.90 4.14 -8.65
N ASP A 89 16.80 4.12 -9.98
CA ASP A 89 16.98 5.30 -10.84
C ASP A 89 18.27 6.10 -10.55
N GLY A 90 19.34 5.39 -10.18
CA GLY A 90 20.64 5.99 -9.82
C GLY A 90 20.68 6.65 -8.44
N ARG A 91 19.67 6.43 -7.58
CA ARG A 91 19.59 6.94 -6.20
C ARG A 91 19.62 5.79 -5.20
N SER A 92 20.37 5.98 -4.12
CA SER A 92 20.37 5.01 -3.01
C SER A 92 19.19 5.29 -2.10
N VAL A 93 18.22 4.39 -2.09
CA VAL A 93 17.06 4.42 -1.19
C VAL A 93 17.35 3.52 -0.01
N HIS A 94 17.25 4.09 1.19
CA HIS A 94 17.47 3.34 2.43
C HIS A 94 16.24 2.50 2.76
N ILE A 95 16.45 1.28 3.24
CA ILE A 95 15.36 0.37 3.57
C ILE A 95 15.39 0.11 5.07
N ASP A 96 14.39 0.67 5.74
CA ASP A 96 14.24 0.56 7.18
C ASP A 96 13.37 -0.66 7.49
N ARG A 97 13.95 -1.62 8.22
CA ARG A 97 13.27 -2.87 8.59
C ARG A 97 12.60 -2.71 9.94
N TYR A 98 11.29 -2.85 9.97
CA TYR A 98 10.52 -2.79 11.21
C TYR A 98 9.88 -4.15 11.48
N PRO A 99 10.14 -4.82 12.61
CA PRO A 99 9.50 -6.10 12.94
C PRO A 99 8.13 -5.86 13.59
N VAL A 100 7.24 -5.13 12.92
CA VAL A 100 5.95 -4.71 13.48
C VAL A 100 4.84 -5.70 13.13
N GLY A 101 4.99 -6.48 12.05
CA GLY A 101 4.01 -7.51 11.69
C GLY A 101 2.67 -6.93 11.27
N ASP A 102 2.62 -5.73 10.70
CA ASP A 102 1.37 -5.02 10.38
C ASP A 102 1.06 -4.93 8.89
N ASP A 103 1.89 -5.55 8.04
CA ASP A 103 1.78 -5.51 6.58
C ASP A 103 1.68 -4.07 6.07
N THR A 104 2.48 -3.15 6.65
CA THR A 104 2.59 -1.76 6.19
C THR A 104 3.95 -1.44 5.60
N VAL A 105 3.94 -0.47 4.69
CA VAL A 105 5.13 0.17 4.13
C VAL A 105 5.02 1.66 4.37
N ILE A 106 6.08 2.27 4.88
CA ILE A 106 6.20 3.70 5.12
C ILE A 106 7.17 4.27 4.08
N ILE A 107 6.71 5.16 3.23
CA ILE A 107 7.55 5.87 2.26
C ILE A 107 7.91 7.22 2.85
N THR A 108 9.21 7.48 2.99
CA THR A 108 9.73 8.77 3.46
C THR A 108 10.28 9.56 2.29
N ARG A 109 9.75 10.78 2.13
CA ARG A 109 10.16 11.75 1.13
C ARG A 109 10.62 13.01 1.85
N GLY A 110 11.88 13.39 1.66
CA GLY A 110 12.44 14.53 2.37
C GLY A 110 12.44 14.33 3.88
N ASP A 111 12.49 15.44 4.61
CA ASP A 111 12.57 15.46 6.07
C ASP A 111 11.21 15.31 6.79
N ARG A 112 10.08 15.46 6.09
CA ARG A 112 8.75 15.62 6.72
C ARG A 112 7.61 14.86 6.07
N ASP A 113 7.75 14.40 4.83
CA ASP A 113 6.64 13.75 4.13
C ASP A 113 6.74 12.23 4.29
N HIS A 114 5.81 11.64 5.05
CA HIS A 114 5.73 10.19 5.24
C HIS A 114 4.38 9.70 4.73
N PHE A 115 4.40 8.60 3.97
CA PHE A 115 3.20 7.98 3.42
C PHE A 115 3.10 6.53 3.88
N SER A 116 2.00 6.18 4.54
CA SER A 116 1.73 4.81 5.00
C SER A 116 0.90 4.06 3.97
N LEU A 117 1.43 2.95 3.47
CA LEU A 117 0.81 2.10 2.47
C LEU A 117 0.49 0.74 3.09
N LEU A 118 -0.71 0.24 2.84
CA LEU A 118 -1.06 -1.16 3.12
C LEU A 118 -0.38 -2.06 2.11
N VAL A 119 0.31 -3.11 2.56
CA VAL A 119 0.84 -4.18 1.72
C VAL A 119 -0.18 -5.31 1.68
N VAL A 120 -0.65 -5.64 0.48
CA VAL A 120 -1.46 -6.85 0.29
C VAL A 120 -0.50 -8.00 0.02
N PRO A 121 -0.53 -9.09 0.80
CA PRO A 121 0.27 -10.26 0.52
C PRO A 121 0.06 -10.80 -0.90
N PRO A 122 1.11 -11.23 -1.61
CA PRO A 122 0.99 -11.71 -2.99
C PRO A 122 0.17 -13.00 -3.11
N HIS A 123 0.00 -13.75 -2.02
CA HIS A 123 -0.85 -14.94 -1.96
C HIS A 123 -2.35 -14.62 -1.78
N ALA A 124 -2.71 -13.34 -1.55
CA ALA A 124 -4.10 -12.93 -1.47
C ALA A 124 -4.80 -13.16 -2.82
N SER A 125 -6.06 -13.60 -2.78
CA SER A 125 -6.88 -13.67 -3.98
C SER A 125 -7.07 -12.27 -4.58
N GLN A 126 -7.24 -12.18 -5.90
CA GLN A 126 -7.43 -10.89 -6.57
C GLN A 126 -8.62 -10.11 -6.00
N GLU A 127 -9.70 -10.80 -5.63
CA GLU A 127 -10.88 -10.20 -5.02
C GLU A 127 -10.57 -9.60 -3.63
N ALA A 128 -9.88 -10.36 -2.77
CA ALA A 128 -9.48 -9.89 -1.46
C ALA A 128 -8.50 -8.71 -1.57
N ALA A 129 -7.51 -8.81 -2.45
CA ALA A 129 -6.55 -7.74 -2.72
C ALA A 129 -7.24 -6.44 -3.16
N LEU A 130 -8.15 -6.53 -4.14
CA LEU A 130 -8.93 -5.39 -4.59
C LEU A 130 -9.77 -4.78 -3.47
N ALA A 131 -10.41 -5.61 -2.65
CA ALA A 131 -11.19 -5.16 -1.51
C ALA A 131 -10.30 -4.46 -0.46
N SER A 132 -9.12 -5.00 -0.16
CA SER A 132 -8.17 -4.40 0.77
C SER A 132 -7.67 -3.06 0.25
N MET A 133 -7.28 -2.99 -1.02
CA MET A 133 -6.81 -1.77 -1.66
C MET A 133 -7.91 -0.70 -1.68
N ALA A 134 -9.14 -1.07 -2.03
CA ALA A 134 -10.30 -0.17 -2.02
C ALA A 134 -10.61 0.38 -0.62
N ARG A 135 -10.41 -0.45 0.41
CA ARG A 135 -10.64 -0.04 1.80
C ARG A 135 -9.53 0.86 2.34
N ALA A 136 -8.28 0.59 1.96
CA ALA A 136 -7.12 1.39 2.36
C ALA A 136 -7.13 2.80 1.73
N VAL A 137 -7.56 2.93 0.48
CA VAL A 137 -7.66 4.24 -0.20
C VAL A 137 -8.95 5.00 0.12
N ARG A 138 -9.82 4.46 1.00
CA ARG A 138 -11.09 5.10 1.34
C ARG A 138 -10.85 6.29 2.28
N ALA A 139 -11.38 7.45 1.89
CA ALA A 139 -11.33 8.67 2.69
C ALA A 139 -11.93 8.48 4.09
N GLY A 140 -11.22 8.94 5.13
CA GLY A 140 -11.68 8.87 6.53
C GLY A 140 -11.64 7.47 7.17
N GLY A 141 -10.93 6.51 6.56
CA GLY A 141 -10.71 5.20 7.16
C GLY A 141 -9.72 5.26 8.34
N SER A 142 -10.18 4.84 9.52
CA SER A 142 -9.33 4.64 10.72
C SER A 142 -8.80 3.21 10.83
N ASP A 143 -9.14 2.33 9.89
CA ASP A 143 -8.77 0.92 9.93
C ASP A 143 -7.26 0.78 9.65
N SER A 144 -6.58 -0.03 10.48
CA SER A 144 -5.18 -0.40 10.24
C SER A 144 -5.07 -1.41 9.10
N ALA A 145 -3.89 -1.52 8.49
CA ALA A 145 -3.67 -2.47 7.39
C ALA A 145 -4.03 -3.91 7.77
N ARG A 146 -3.57 -4.37 8.93
CA ARG A 146 -3.97 -5.66 9.51
C ARG A 146 -5.50 -5.82 9.61
N GLN A 147 -6.22 -4.83 10.10
CA GLN A 147 -7.69 -4.93 10.22
C GLN A 147 -8.36 -5.05 8.86
N ILE A 148 -7.88 -4.27 7.88
CA ILE A 148 -8.39 -4.33 6.51
C ILE A 148 -8.14 -5.73 5.91
N LEU A 149 -6.95 -6.30 6.09
CA LEU A 149 -6.63 -7.64 5.60
C LEU A 149 -7.51 -8.72 6.23
N ILE A 150 -7.74 -8.64 7.55
CA ILE A 150 -8.65 -9.55 8.28
C ILE A 150 -10.08 -9.42 7.73
N ASP A 151 -10.59 -8.20 7.62
CA ASP A 151 -11.97 -7.92 7.19
C ASP A 151 -12.22 -8.34 5.73
N THR A 152 -11.17 -8.27 4.90
CA THR A 152 -11.24 -8.66 3.48
C THR A 152 -10.92 -10.13 3.25
N GLY A 153 -10.71 -10.90 4.32
CA GLY A 153 -10.51 -12.34 4.25
C GLY A 153 -9.13 -12.73 3.72
N VAL A 154 -8.14 -11.83 3.75
CA VAL A 154 -6.73 -12.18 3.52
C VAL A 154 -6.25 -12.98 4.73
N SER A 155 -6.59 -14.26 4.70
CA SER A 155 -6.20 -15.21 5.71
C SER A 155 -4.84 -15.77 5.30
N SER A 156 -3.79 -15.49 6.07
CA SER A 156 -2.61 -16.36 6.06
C SER A 156 -3.01 -17.70 6.68
N GLY A 157 -3.69 -18.54 5.91
CA GLY A 157 -3.95 -19.94 6.23
C GLY A 157 -3.35 -20.79 5.13
N PRO A 158 -2.63 -21.89 5.44
CA PRO A 158 -2.25 -22.85 4.41
C PRO A 158 -3.52 -23.32 3.68
N PRO A 159 -3.44 -23.68 2.39
CA PRO A 159 -4.58 -24.25 1.70
C PRO A 159 -5.02 -25.46 2.52
N VAL A 160 -6.27 -25.45 2.98
CA VAL A 160 -6.85 -26.64 3.58
C VAL A 160 -6.98 -27.65 2.43
N GLU A 161 -5.96 -28.50 2.26
CA GLU A 161 -6.12 -29.73 1.50
C GLU A 161 -7.12 -30.59 2.30
N THR A 162 -8.35 -30.63 1.81
CA THR A 162 -9.38 -31.57 2.26
C THR A 162 -8.95 -32.99 1.89
N PRO A 163 -8.91 -33.93 2.85
CA PRO A 163 -8.69 -35.36 2.56
C PRO A 163 -9.92 -36.04 1.94
#